data_AF-Q9XP44-F1
#
_entry.id   AF-Q9XP44-F1
#
_cell.length_a   1.000
_cell.length_b   1.000
_cell.length_c   1.000
_cell.angle_alpha   90.00
_cell.angle_beta   90.00
_cell.angle_gamma   90.00
#
_symmetry.space_group_name_H-M   'P 1'
#
loop_
_entity.id
_entity.type
_entity.pdbx_description
1 polymer ?
#
loop_
_entity_poly.entity_id
_entity_poly.type
_entity_poly.pdbx_seq_one_letter_code
_entity_poly.pdbx_strand_id
1 'polypeptide(L)'
;SYEYSDFNKLEFDSYMIPMNEMKMNNFRLLDVDNRIILPFNSQIRILVSVTDVLHSWTIPSLGVKIDATPGRLNQTSFFMNRSGLF
;
A
#
# COMPACT_ATOMS: atom_id res chain seq x y z
N SER A 1 -2.19 -4.29 -6.92
CA SER A 1 -0.87 -3.88 -7.41
C SER A 1 -0.41 -2.56 -6.80
N TYR A 2 0.89 -2.33 -6.80
CA TYR A 2 1.56 -1.04 -6.59
C TYR A 2 2.47 -0.76 -7.77
N GLU A 3 2.58 0.51 -8.16
CA GLU A 3 3.42 0.98 -9.26
C GLU A 3 4.20 2.22 -8.80
N TYR A 4 5.51 2.23 -9.04
CA TYR A 4 6.35 3.40 -8.78
C TYR A 4 6.66 4.11 -10.09
N SER A 5 5.82 5.06 -10.46
CA SER A 5 5.90 5.78 -11.75
C SER A 5 7.22 6.52 -11.97
N ASP A 6 7.89 6.96 -10.89
CA ASP A 6 9.12 7.73 -10.96
C ASP A 6 10.36 6.85 -11.24
N PHE A 7 10.23 5.52 -11.12
CA PHE A 7 11.28 4.56 -11.42
C PHE A 7 10.92 3.75 -12.66
N ASN A 8 11.93 3.30 -13.42
CA ASN A 8 11.68 2.51 -14.62
C ASN A 8 11.00 1.17 -14.30
N LYS A 9 9.69 1.09 -14.58
CA LYS A 9 8.87 -0.13 -14.62
C LYS A 9 8.95 -1.00 -13.37
N LEU A 10 8.83 -0.38 -12.19
CA LEU A 10 8.68 -1.13 -10.95
C LEU A 10 7.20 -1.23 -10.58
N GLU A 11 6.63 -2.39 -10.89
CA GLU A 11 5.26 -2.76 -10.53
C GLU A 11 5.26 -4.16 -9.89
N PHE A 12 4.38 -4.36 -8.91
CA PHE A 12 4.17 -5.68 -8.32
C PHE A 12 2.79 -5.81 -7.68
N ASP A 13 2.36 -7.05 -7.48
CA ASP A 13 1.18 -7.38 -6.69
C ASP A 13 1.53 -7.72 -5.25
N SER A 14 0.60 -7.42 -4.36
CA SER A 14 0.72 -7.62 -2.92
C SER A 14 -0.50 -8.41 -2.46
N TYR A 15 -0.28 -9.66 -2.07
CA TYR A 15 -1.31 -10.59 -1.62
C TYR A 15 -1.09 -10.95 -0.15
N MET A 16 -2.19 -11.17 0.55
CA MET A 16 -2.16 -11.66 1.94
C MET A 16 -1.52 -13.04 2.00
N ILE A 17 -0.61 -13.25 2.95
CA ILE A 17 0.03 -14.56 3.14
C ILE A 17 -1.02 -15.58 3.62
N PRO A 18 -1.21 -16.72 2.93
CA PRO A 18 -2.13 -17.77 3.35
C PRO A 18 -1.74 -18.36 4.72
N MET A 19 -2.73 -18.83 5.49
CA MET A 19 -2.50 -19.38 6.83
C MET A 19 -1.51 -20.56 6.84
N ASN A 20 -1.52 -21.37 5.78
CA ASN A 20 -0.66 -22.54 5.66
C ASN A 20 0.81 -22.18 5.37
N GLU A 21 1.08 -20.94 4.94
CA GLU A 21 2.40 -20.44 4.55
C GLU A 21 2.96 -19.44 5.58
N MET A 22 2.21 -19.12 6.63
CA MET A 22 2.63 -18.19 7.67
C MET A 22 3.78 -18.74 8.51
N LYS A 23 4.77 -17.87 8.75
CA LYS A 23 5.87 -18.10 9.69
C LYS A 23 5.45 -17.69 11.10
N MET A 24 6.19 -18.16 12.10
CA MET A 24 5.90 -17.92 13.53
C MET A 24 5.76 -16.43 13.90
N ASN A 25 6.45 -15.54 13.18
CA ASN A 25 6.45 -14.10 13.43
C ASN A 25 5.47 -13.31 12.56
N ASN A 26 4.64 -13.98 11.76
CA ASN A 26 3.68 -13.29 10.91
C ASN A 26 2.41 -12.87 11.65
N PHE A 27 1.86 -11.74 11.27
CA PHE A 27 0.57 -11.27 11.75
C PHE A 27 -0.55 -11.83 10.88
N ARG A 28 -1.41 -12.64 11.51
CA ARG A 28 -2.58 -13.26 10.88
C ARG A 28 -3.49 -12.18 10.26
N LEU A 29 -3.82 -12.33 8.98
CA LEU A 29 -4.64 -11.42 8.17
C LEU A 29 -4.05 -10.02 7.92
N LEU A 30 -2.78 -9.77 8.25
CA LEU A 30 -2.15 -8.46 8.07
C LEU A 30 -0.90 -8.53 7.20
N ASP A 31 -0.13 -9.62 7.31
CA ASP A 31 1.07 -9.75 6.50
C ASP A 31 0.76 -10.08 5.04
N VAL A 32 1.57 -9.49 4.16
CA VAL A 32 1.55 -9.65 2.72
C VAL A 32 2.89 -10.19 2.21
N ASP A 33 2.88 -10.83 1.05
CA ASP A 33 4.06 -11.37 0.37
C ASP A 33 5.06 -10.27 -0.06
N ASN A 34 4.55 -9.21 -0.68
CA ASN A 34 5.33 -8.06 -1.16
C ASN A 34 4.83 -6.79 -0.46
N ARG A 35 5.70 -6.18 0.35
CA ARG A 35 5.40 -4.92 1.06
C ARG A 35 5.75 -3.72 0.19
N ILE A 36 4.95 -2.66 0.26
CA ILE A 36 5.33 -1.35 -0.30
C ILE A 36 6.53 -0.81 0.48
N ILE A 37 7.57 -0.40 -0.23
CA ILE A 37 8.76 0.22 0.37
C ILE A 37 8.73 1.69 0.00
N LEU A 38 8.71 2.55 1.02
CA LEU A 38 8.65 3.99 0.85
C LEU A 38 9.76 4.67 1.66
N PRO A 39 10.39 5.74 1.15
CA PRO A 39 11.39 6.48 1.89
C PRO A 39 10.74 7.22 3.06
N PHE A 40 11.33 7.12 4.25
CA PHE A 40 10.95 7.97 5.39
C PHE A 40 11.54 9.38 5.20
N ASN A 41 10.99 10.34 5.93
CA ASN A 41 11.39 11.75 5.90
C ASN A 41 11.31 12.41 4.51
N SER A 42 10.40 11.92 3.68
CA SER A 42 10.12 12.42 2.33
C SER A 42 8.62 12.59 2.14
N GLN A 43 8.21 13.63 1.42
CA GLN A 43 6.80 13.84 1.07
C GLN A 43 6.41 12.83 -0.01
N ILE A 44 5.45 11.96 0.31
CA ILE A 44 4.98 10.93 -0.61
C ILE A 44 3.62 11.35 -1.16
N ARG A 45 3.46 11.26 -2.47
CA ARG A 45 2.18 11.38 -3.15
C ARG A 45 1.75 9.99 -3.59
N ILE A 46 0.54 9.58 -3.23
CA ILE A 46 -0.05 8.33 -3.70
C ILE A 46 -1.28 8.65 -4.56
N LEU A 47 -1.41 7.87 -5.64
CA LEU A 47 -2.55 7.88 -6.54
C LEU A 47 -3.25 6.52 -6.40
N VAL A 48 -4.55 6.54 -6.14
CA VAL A 48 -5.35 5.34 -5.90
C VAL A 48 -6.51 5.29 -6.88
N SER A 49 -6.65 4.14 -7.55
CA SER A 49 -7.68 3.83 -8.53
C SER A 49 -7.95 2.32 -8.48
N VAL A 50 -8.93 1.86 -9.25
CA VAL A 50 -9.34 0.46 -9.29
C VAL A 50 -9.84 0.07 -10.68
N THR A 51 -9.66 -1.21 -11.03
CA THR A 51 -10.03 -1.78 -12.33
C THR A 51 -11.34 -2.56 -12.30
N ASP A 52 -11.81 -2.97 -11.12
CA ASP A 52 -13.01 -3.78 -10.94
C ASP A 52 -14.11 -3.05 -10.15
N VAL A 53 -14.18 -3.22 -8.83
CA VAL A 53 -15.24 -2.72 -7.95
C VAL A 53 -14.71 -1.67 -7.00
N LEU A 54 -15.54 -1.20 -6.06
CA LEU A 54 -15.11 -0.22 -5.07
C LEU A 54 -14.20 -0.84 -4.03
N HIS A 55 -13.07 -0.19 -3.77
CA HIS A 55 -12.14 -0.51 -2.69
C HIS A 55 -11.75 0.75 -1.91
N SER A 56 -11.00 0.62 -0.82
CA SER A 56 -10.45 1.75 -0.08
C SER A 56 -9.06 1.40 0.43
N TRP A 57 -8.08 2.23 0.08
CA TRP A 57 -6.69 2.08 0.54
C TRP A 57 -6.52 2.83 1.85
N THR A 58 -6.18 2.12 2.92
CA THR A 58 -6.17 2.66 4.29
C THR A 58 -4.92 2.23 5.04
N ILE A 59 -4.23 3.19 5.65
CA ILE A 59 -3.17 2.97 6.64
C ILE A 59 -3.48 3.85 7.86
N PRO A 60 -4.13 3.29 8.91
CA PRO A 60 -4.62 4.08 10.05
C PRO A 60 -3.50 4.78 10.82
N SER A 61 -2.35 4.14 10.96
CA SER A 61 -1.17 4.68 11.66
C SER A 61 -0.58 5.93 10.98
N LEU A 62 -0.83 6.09 9.68
CA LEU A 62 -0.48 7.29 8.91
C LEU A 62 -1.65 8.29 8.77
N GLY A 63 -2.83 7.96 9.31
CA GLY A 63 -4.04 8.78 9.18
C GLY A 63 -4.58 8.85 7.74
N VAL A 64 -4.26 7.86 6.90
CA VAL A 64 -4.65 7.87 5.49
C VAL A 64 -5.79 6.87 5.24
N LYS A 65 -6.86 7.35 4.60
CA LYS A 65 -7.91 6.54 3.98
C LYS A 65 -8.30 7.21 2.67
N ILE A 66 -8.31 6.46 1.58
CA ILE A 66 -8.66 6.97 0.25
C ILE A 66 -9.42 5.91 -0.53
N ASP A 67 -10.59 6.28 -1.04
CA ASP A 67 -11.43 5.36 -1.79
C ASP A 67 -10.88 5.17 -3.21
N ALA A 68 -10.89 3.92 -3.67
CA ALA A 68 -10.58 3.53 -5.04
C ALA A 68 -11.91 3.36 -5.79
N THR A 69 -12.17 4.25 -6.76
CA THR A 69 -13.43 4.32 -7.50
C THR A 69 -13.16 4.13 -9.00
N PRO A 70 -13.84 3.20 -9.69
CA PRO A 70 -13.60 2.96 -11.11
C PRO A 70 -13.70 4.25 -11.94
N GLY A 71 -12.73 4.46 -12.83
CA GLY A 71 -12.67 5.64 -13.69
C GLY A 71 -12.22 6.95 -13.01
N ARG A 72 -11.77 6.90 -11.76
CA ARG A 72 -11.26 8.08 -11.03
C ARG A 72 -9.91 7.79 -10.37
N LEU A 73 -8.97 8.72 -10.57
CA LEU A 73 -7.65 8.70 -9.96
C LEU A 73 -7.65 9.64 -8.74
N ASN A 74 -7.77 9.09 -7.54
CA ASN A 74 -7.75 9.87 -6.30
C ASN A 74 -6.32 10.08 -5.82
N GLN A 75 -6.00 11.29 -5.35
CA GLN A 75 -4.67 11.65 -4.86
C GLN A 75 -4.72 11.98 -3.37
N THR A 76 -3.71 11.51 -2.62
CA THR A 76 -3.41 12.04 -1.29
C THR A 76 -1.89 12.16 -1.11
N SER A 77 -1.46 12.82 -0.05
CA SER A 77 -0.05 12.93 0.28
C SER A 77 0.15 12.80 1.79
N PHE A 78 1.25 12.17 2.17
CA PHE A 78 1.61 11.95 3.57
C PHE A 78 3.12 12.00 3.75
N PHE A 79 3.53 12.18 5.00
CA PHE A 79 4.92 12.29 5.41
C PHE A 79 5.18 11.37 6.61
N MET A 80 6.23 10.55 6.53
CA MET A 80 6.58 9.59 7.58
C MET A 80 7.83 10.05 8.34
N ASN A 81 7.70 10.37 9.63
CA ASN A 81 8.83 10.82 10.47
C ASN A 81 9.65 9.68 11.07
N ARG A 82 9.19 8.43 10.92
CA ARG A 82 9.80 7.26 11.54
C ARG A 82 9.85 6.12 10.53
N SER A 83 10.91 5.34 10.58
CA SER A 83 10.98 4.07 9.87
C SER A 83 10.21 3.00 10.66
N GLY A 84 9.62 2.03 9.96
CA GLY A 84 8.86 0.96 10.59
C GLY A 84 7.97 0.20 9.61
N LEU A 85 7.17 -0.69 10.16
CA LEU A 85 6.04 -1.34 9.49
C LEU A 85 4.76 -0.71 10.06
N PHE A 86 3.87 -0.28 9.19
CA PHE A 86 2.73 0.58 9.49
C PHE A 86 1.40 -0.11 9.25
#